data_AF-F0RHY1-F1
#
_entry.id   AF-F0RHY1-F1
#
_cell.length_a   1.000
_cell.length_b   1.000
_cell.length_c   1.000
_cell.angle_alpha   90.00
_cell.angle_beta   90.00
_cell.angle_gamma   90.00
#
_symmetry.space_group_name_H-M   'P 1'
#
loop_
_entity.id
_entity.type
_entity.pdbx_description
1 polymer ?
#
loop_
_entity_poly.entity_id
_entity_poly.type
_entity_poly.pdbx_seq_one_letter_code
_entity_poly.pdbx_strand_id
1 'polypeptide(L)'
;MKKSLSILMLVIVSLSFNACSLDDDDNTNFKYVNLKVLSAEVPEAFEYGERYTIFVTYANPNTCTYFEGFDIHKHQLTEREVYPIGTELIGNDNCQESTEEVEVSFDFEVIYNEDYLFKFWTGQNAGGEDQYIEITVPVNQ
;
A
#
# COMPACT_ATOMS: atom_id res chain seq x y z
N MET A 1 47.60 -29.04 14.82
CA MET A 1 46.70 -27.89 14.51
C MET A 1 46.18 -27.91 13.07
N LYS A 2 47.01 -28.18 12.04
CA LYS A 2 46.59 -28.21 10.61
C LYS A 2 45.54 -29.29 10.25
N LYS A 3 45.61 -30.49 10.86
CA LYS A 3 44.67 -31.60 10.60
C LYS A 3 43.27 -31.38 11.17
N SER A 4 43.17 -30.64 12.28
CA SER A 4 41.88 -30.29 12.92
C SER A 4 41.15 -29.19 12.14
N LEU A 5 41.89 -28.23 11.57
CA LEU A 5 41.33 -27.17 10.71
C LEU A 5 40.71 -27.73 9.42
N SER A 6 41.32 -28.79 8.86
CA SER A 6 40.83 -29.44 7.63
C SER A 6 39.53 -30.22 7.84
N ILE A 7 39.29 -30.75 9.05
CA ILE A 7 38.04 -31.47 9.40
C ILE A 7 36.91 -30.46 9.61
N LEU A 8 37.19 -29.33 10.26
CA LEU A 8 36.22 -28.25 10.47
C LEU A 8 35.71 -27.66 9.14
N MET A 9 36.60 -27.52 8.16
CA MET A 9 36.26 -27.03 6.81
C MET A 9 35.36 -28.02 6.04
N LEU A 10 35.52 -29.33 6.26
CA LEU A 10 34.70 -30.35 5.63
C LEU A 10 33.27 -30.40 6.20
N VAL A 11 33.13 -30.15 7.50
CA VAL A 11 31.83 -30.07 8.17
C VAL A 11 31.04 -28.84 7.67
N ILE A 12 31.67 -27.68 7.57
CA ILE A 12 31.01 -26.45 7.08
C ILE A 12 30.48 -26.60 5.64
N VAL A 13 31.21 -27.29 4.76
CA VAL A 13 30.77 -27.57 3.37
C VAL A 13 29.61 -28.57 3.31
N SER A 14 29.50 -29.48 4.27
CA SER A 14 28.38 -30.44 4.31
C SER A 14 27.06 -29.81 4.78
N LEU A 15 27.11 -28.72 5.56
CA LEU A 15 25.90 -28.00 5.98
C LEU A 15 25.34 -27.06 4.90
N SER A 16 26.14 -26.66 3.90
CA SER A 16 25.71 -25.74 2.84
C SER A 16 24.79 -26.33 1.75
N PHE A 17 24.50 -27.64 1.79
CA PHE A 17 23.58 -28.27 0.83
C PHE A 17 22.14 -28.42 1.34
N ASN A 18 21.82 -27.97 2.55
CA ASN A 18 20.43 -27.76 2.98
C ASN A 18 19.94 -26.41 2.45
N ALA A 19 19.98 -26.22 1.14
CA ALA A 19 19.15 -25.19 0.52
C ALA A 19 17.71 -25.68 0.69
N CYS A 20 16.91 -24.98 1.50
CA CYS A 20 15.46 -25.18 1.54
C CYS A 20 14.95 -25.17 0.10
N SER A 21 14.46 -26.30 -0.40
CA SER A 21 13.52 -26.26 -1.51
C SER A 21 12.28 -25.56 -0.98
N LEU A 22 12.04 -24.35 -1.45
CA LEU A 22 10.71 -23.78 -1.39
C LEU A 22 9.90 -24.58 -2.41
N ASP A 23 9.33 -25.70 -1.97
CA ASP A 23 8.17 -26.27 -2.64
C ASP A 23 7.08 -25.20 -2.46
N ASP A 24 6.97 -24.31 -3.44
CA ASP A 24 5.90 -23.30 -3.56
C ASP A 24 4.58 -24.01 -3.90
N ASP A 25 4.14 -24.91 -3.03
CA ASP A 25 2.86 -25.61 -3.13
C ASP A 25 1.70 -24.80 -2.52
N ASP A 26 1.99 -23.61 -1.96
CA ASP A 26 0.99 -22.62 -1.54
C ASP A 26 0.42 -21.88 -2.76
N ASN A 27 -0.43 -22.58 -3.51
CA ASN A 27 -1.14 -22.15 -4.72
C ASN A 27 -2.15 -21.01 -4.51
N THR A 28 -1.97 -20.13 -3.52
CA THR A 28 -2.77 -18.88 -3.45
C THR A 28 -2.03 -17.80 -4.23
N ASN A 29 -2.25 -17.77 -5.53
CA ASN A 29 -1.71 -16.72 -6.39
C ASN A 29 -2.48 -15.43 -6.11
N PHE A 30 -1.79 -14.39 -5.65
CA PHE A 30 -2.37 -13.06 -5.49
C PHE A 30 -1.37 -11.99 -5.91
N LYS A 31 -1.86 -10.78 -6.18
CA LYS A 31 -1.03 -9.59 -6.40
C LYS A 31 -1.61 -8.40 -5.65
N TYR A 32 -0.75 -7.46 -5.29
CA TYR A 32 -1.18 -6.15 -4.82
C TYR A 32 -1.56 -5.27 -6.00
N VAL A 33 -2.64 -4.52 -5.85
CA VAL A 33 -3.15 -3.58 -6.84
C VAL A 33 -3.50 -2.26 -6.19
N ASN A 34 -3.27 -1.16 -6.91
CA ASN A 34 -3.78 0.15 -6.52
C ASN A 34 -5.26 0.24 -6.88
N LEU A 35 -6.06 0.76 -5.95
CA LEU A 35 -7.49 0.93 -6.11
C LEU A 35 -7.77 2.39 -6.48
N LYS A 36 -8.55 2.57 -7.54
CA LYS A 36 -8.82 3.91 -8.07
C LYS A 36 -9.72 4.69 -7.13
N VAL A 37 -9.23 5.81 -6.60
CA VAL A 37 -10.04 6.74 -5.80
C VAL A 37 -11.06 7.44 -6.68
N LEU A 38 -12.29 7.54 -6.18
CA LEU A 38 -13.41 8.27 -6.77
C LEU A 38 -13.67 9.59 -6.04
N SER A 39 -13.56 9.58 -4.71
CA SER A 39 -13.68 10.76 -3.86
C SER A 39 -12.91 10.58 -2.55
N ALA A 40 -12.61 11.69 -1.89
CA ALA A 40 -12.07 11.72 -0.54
C ALA A 40 -12.76 12.82 0.26
N GLU A 41 -13.15 12.50 1.48
CA GLU A 41 -13.69 13.46 2.44
C GLU A 41 -12.59 13.79 3.45
N VAL A 42 -12.12 15.03 3.38
CA VAL A 42 -11.09 15.58 4.24
C VAL A 42 -11.68 16.82 4.92
N PRO A 43 -11.42 17.05 6.23
CA PRO A 43 -11.85 18.27 6.92
C PRO A 43 -11.44 19.54 6.16
N GLU A 44 -12.28 20.58 6.22
CA GLU A 44 -12.00 21.87 5.58
C GLU A 44 -10.80 22.61 6.19
N ALA A 45 -10.48 22.30 7.45
CA ALA A 45 -9.30 22.77 8.15
C ALA A 45 -8.90 21.76 9.22
N PHE A 46 -7.63 21.81 9.60
CA PHE A 46 -7.07 21.05 10.70
C PHE A 46 -6.71 21.94 11.89
N GLU A 47 -6.62 21.33 13.06
CA GLU A 47 -6.06 21.94 14.27
C GLU A 47 -4.74 21.23 14.60
N TYR A 48 -3.70 21.99 14.89
CA TYR A 48 -2.38 21.42 15.20
C TYR A 48 -2.42 20.48 16.42
N GLY A 49 -1.83 19.29 16.29
CA GLY A 49 -1.78 18.28 17.34
C GLY A 49 -3.01 17.39 17.44
N GLU A 50 -4.06 17.67 16.67
CA GLU A 50 -5.27 16.85 16.65
C GLU A 50 -5.19 15.71 15.62
N ARG A 51 -6.11 14.75 15.77
CA ARG A 51 -6.25 13.58 14.90
C ARG A 51 -7.60 13.61 14.20
N TYR A 52 -7.58 13.36 12.90
CA TYR A 52 -8.76 13.34 12.03
C TYR A 52 -8.88 12.00 11.32
N THR A 53 -10.10 11.53 11.12
CA THR A 53 -10.39 10.39 10.25
C THR A 53 -10.67 10.91 8.85
N ILE A 54 -9.91 10.42 7.86
CA ILE A 54 -10.08 10.75 6.45
C ILE A 54 -10.79 9.60 5.78
N PHE A 55 -11.88 9.88 5.06
CA PHE A 55 -12.64 8.89 4.31
C PHE A 55 -12.25 8.93 2.84
N VAL A 56 -12.07 7.76 2.24
CA VAL A 56 -11.70 7.61 0.83
C VAL A 56 -12.64 6.58 0.22
N THR A 57 -13.32 6.98 -0.85
CA THR A 57 -14.15 6.07 -1.64
C THR A 57 -13.39 5.65 -2.88
N TYR A 58 -13.25 4.35 -3.11
CA TYR A 58 -12.59 3.79 -4.28
C TYR A 58 -13.53 2.89 -5.09
N ALA A 59 -13.22 2.71 -6.37
CA ALA A 59 -13.90 1.75 -7.24
C ALA A 59 -13.31 0.35 -7.06
N ASN A 60 -14.08 -0.59 -6.53
CA ASN A 60 -13.67 -1.98 -6.42
C ASN A 60 -13.76 -2.66 -7.80
N PRO A 61 -12.65 -3.12 -8.39
CA PRO A 61 -12.63 -3.58 -9.78
C PRO A 61 -13.33 -4.93 -9.98
N ASN A 62 -13.35 -5.81 -8.98
CA ASN A 62 -13.98 -7.13 -9.09
C ASN A 62 -14.24 -7.77 -7.72
N THR A 63 -15.00 -8.87 -7.72
CA THR A 63 -15.38 -9.62 -6.51
C THR A 63 -14.23 -10.40 -5.86
N CYS A 64 -13.02 -10.34 -6.41
CA CYS A 64 -11.82 -11.02 -5.89
C CYS A 64 -10.75 -10.05 -5.39
N THR A 65 -11.06 -8.77 -5.38
CA THR A 65 -10.18 -7.73 -4.85
C THR A 65 -10.65 -7.32 -3.46
N TYR A 66 -9.74 -7.42 -2.50
CA TYR A 66 -9.99 -7.13 -1.09
C TYR A 66 -9.11 -5.98 -0.65
N PHE A 67 -9.67 -5.03 0.09
CA PHE A 67 -8.92 -3.89 0.62
C PHE A 67 -7.91 -4.37 1.68
N GLU A 68 -6.66 -3.93 1.54
CA GLU A 68 -5.58 -4.24 2.48
C GLU A 68 -5.22 -3.05 3.37
N GLY A 69 -5.32 -1.83 2.84
CA GLY A 69 -4.93 -0.63 3.57
C GLY A 69 -4.55 0.52 2.64
N PHE A 70 -3.85 1.50 3.21
CA PHE A 70 -3.33 2.63 2.46
C PHE A 70 -1.80 2.61 2.49
N ASP A 71 -1.20 2.83 1.33
CA ASP A 71 0.20 3.23 1.22
C ASP A 71 0.25 4.75 1.11
N ILE A 72 0.83 5.41 2.11
CA ILE A 72 0.86 6.88 2.22
C ILE A 72 2.32 7.34 2.13
N HIS A 73 2.67 7.91 0.98
CA HIS A 73 4.01 8.44 0.76
C HIS A 73 4.07 9.88 1.27
N LYS A 74 5.08 10.15 2.09
CA LYS A 74 5.34 11.48 2.63
C LYS A 74 6.37 12.16 1.73
N HIS A 75 5.92 13.17 1.01
CA HIS A 75 6.80 14.04 0.23
C HIS A 75 6.87 15.41 0.88
N GLN A 76 7.98 16.10 0.65
CA GLN A 76 8.24 17.41 1.24
C GLN A 76 7.95 17.40 2.76
N LEU A 77 7.41 18.48 3.32
CA LEU A 77 7.02 18.53 4.73
C LEU A 77 5.59 17.99 4.94
N THR A 78 4.64 18.53 4.16
CA THR A 78 3.19 18.33 4.36
C THR A 78 2.45 17.77 3.14
N GLU A 79 3.17 17.24 2.14
CA GLU A 79 2.56 16.54 1.01
C GLU A 79 2.37 15.05 1.31
N ARG A 80 1.18 14.52 1.05
CA ARG A 80 0.77 13.15 1.30
C ARG A 80 0.16 12.56 0.04
N GLU A 81 0.89 11.67 -0.63
CA GLU A 81 0.34 10.85 -1.71
C GLU A 81 -0.29 9.60 -1.10
N VAL A 82 -1.58 9.36 -1.40
CA VAL A 82 -2.40 8.34 -0.77
C VAL A 82 -2.85 7.33 -1.82
N TYR A 83 -2.43 6.09 -1.66
CA TYR A 83 -2.79 4.96 -2.51
C TYR A 83 -3.60 3.94 -1.68
N PRO A 84 -4.90 3.74 -1.96
CA PRO A 84 -5.60 2.59 -1.43
C PRO A 84 -5.10 1.33 -2.13
N ILE A 85 -4.70 0.33 -1.35
CA ILE A 85 -4.10 -0.92 -1.81
C ILE A 85 -5.09 -2.05 -1.57
N GLY A 86 -5.23 -2.93 -2.56
CA GLY A 86 -5.95 -4.19 -2.42
C GLY A 86 -5.09 -5.39 -2.80
N THR A 87 -5.53 -6.56 -2.34
CA THR A 87 -5.06 -7.86 -2.81
C THR A 87 -6.07 -8.42 -3.79
N GLU A 88 -5.62 -8.73 -5.00
CA GLU A 88 -6.41 -9.40 -6.03
C GLU A 88 -5.98 -10.86 -6.17
N LEU A 89 -6.94 -11.79 -6.00
CA LEU A 89 -6.70 -13.21 -6.22
C LEU A 89 -6.58 -13.53 -7.73
N ILE A 90 -5.52 -14.25 -8.10
CA ILE A 90 -5.20 -14.63 -9.49
C ILE A 90 -5.55 -16.11 -9.72
N GLY A 91 -6.11 -16.42 -10.88
CA GLY A 91 -6.39 -17.81 -11.28
C GLY A 91 -7.68 -18.39 -10.66
N ASN A 92 -8.53 -17.55 -10.08
CA ASN A 92 -9.87 -17.93 -9.67
C ASN A 92 -10.87 -17.61 -10.80
N ASP A 93 -11.46 -18.65 -11.40
CA ASP A 93 -12.40 -18.52 -12.53
C ASP A 93 -13.75 -17.89 -12.13
N ASN A 94 -14.00 -17.65 -10.84
CA ASN A 94 -15.28 -17.12 -10.35
C ASN A 94 -15.25 -15.61 -10.06
N CYS A 95 -14.17 -14.90 -10.38
CA CYS A 95 -14.11 -13.45 -10.20
C CYS A 95 -15.03 -12.74 -11.20
N GLN A 96 -15.88 -11.86 -10.71
CA GLN A 96 -16.78 -11.06 -11.53
C GLN A 96 -16.35 -9.60 -11.48
N GLU A 97 -16.25 -8.95 -12.64
CA GLU A 97 -16.03 -7.51 -12.72
C GLU A 97 -17.08 -6.76 -11.89
N SER A 98 -16.62 -5.77 -11.15
CA SER A 98 -17.44 -4.93 -10.29
C SER A 98 -17.05 -3.47 -10.52
N THR A 99 -17.95 -2.57 -10.16
CA THR A 99 -17.64 -1.14 -10.04
C THR A 99 -18.33 -0.62 -8.79
N GLU A 100 -18.37 -1.45 -7.76
CA GLU A 100 -18.89 -1.06 -6.46
C GLU A 100 -17.99 0.02 -5.87
N GLU A 101 -18.64 1.05 -5.31
CA GLU A 101 -17.95 2.11 -4.57
C GLU A 101 -17.82 1.66 -3.13
N VAL A 102 -16.59 1.60 -2.62
CA VAL A 102 -16.31 1.17 -1.25
C VAL A 102 -15.65 2.33 -0.52
N GLU A 103 -16.25 2.73 0.60
CA GLU A 103 -15.70 3.73 1.51
C GLU A 103 -14.86 3.06 2.60
N VAL A 104 -13.64 3.56 2.76
CA VAL A 104 -12.67 3.14 3.77
C VAL A 104 -12.02 4.37 4.40
N SER A 105 -11.41 4.22 5.56
CA SER A 105 -10.85 5.37 6.29
C SER A 105 -9.50 5.08 6.91
N PHE A 106 -8.72 6.14 7.14
CA PHE A 106 -7.52 6.11 7.96
C PHE A 106 -7.46 7.33 8.89
N ASP A 107 -6.78 7.16 10.01
CA ASP A 107 -6.53 8.25 10.94
C ASP A 107 -5.26 9.01 10.55
N PHE A 108 -5.35 10.34 10.60
CA PHE A 108 -4.28 11.25 10.27
C PHE A 108 -4.00 12.20 11.44
N GLU A 109 -2.74 12.30 11.84
CA GLU A 109 -2.28 13.17 12.93
C GLU A 109 -1.59 14.41 12.35
N VAL A 110 -2.03 15.58 12.81
CA VAL A 110 -1.57 16.89 12.33
C VAL A 110 -0.37 17.32 13.15
N ILE A 111 0.82 17.10 12.62
CA ILE A 111 2.11 17.30 13.34
C ILE A 111 2.91 18.50 12.85
N TYR A 112 2.42 19.20 11.82
CA TYR A 112 3.03 20.39 11.21
C TYR A 112 2.01 21.53 11.18
N ASN A 113 2.51 22.77 11.15
CA ASN A 113 1.68 23.98 11.18
C ASN A 113 1.41 24.52 9.78
N GLU A 114 2.00 23.92 8.76
CA GLU A 114 1.82 24.24 7.36
C GLU A 114 0.64 23.47 6.78
N ASP A 115 -0.02 24.06 5.78
CA ASP A 115 -1.10 23.42 5.03
C ASP A 115 -0.66 22.06 4.48
N TYR A 116 -1.55 21.08 4.57
CA TYR A 116 -1.33 19.74 4.04
C TYR A 116 -1.89 19.60 2.64
N LEU A 117 -1.08 19.08 1.72
CA LEU A 117 -1.53 18.70 0.38
C LEU A 117 -1.72 17.19 0.33
N PHE A 118 -2.95 16.74 0.19
CA PHE A 118 -3.26 15.34 -0.10
C PHE A 118 -3.42 15.12 -1.60
N LYS A 119 -2.86 14.04 -2.10
CA LYS A 119 -2.94 13.60 -3.49
C LYS A 119 -3.44 12.16 -3.50
N PHE A 120 -4.73 11.97 -3.71
CA PHE A 120 -5.37 10.65 -3.72
C PHE A 120 -5.31 10.05 -5.12
N TRP A 121 -4.70 8.86 -5.27
CA TRP A 121 -4.42 8.27 -6.58
C TRP A 121 -5.69 7.85 -7.34
N THR A 122 -5.80 8.23 -8.61
CA THR A 122 -6.99 7.99 -9.47
C THR A 122 -6.71 7.14 -10.71
N GLY A 123 -5.49 6.63 -10.86
CA GLY A 123 -5.07 5.90 -12.05
C GLY A 123 -3.85 6.50 -12.71
N GLN A 124 -3.53 5.97 -13.88
CA GLN A 124 -2.49 6.49 -14.77
C GLN A 124 -3.11 7.00 -16.07
N ASN A 125 -2.51 8.04 -16.64
CA ASN A 125 -2.87 8.52 -17.98
C ASN A 125 -2.27 7.60 -19.07
N ALA A 126 -2.54 7.91 -20.35
CA ALA A 126 -2.04 7.11 -21.48
C ALA A 126 -0.49 7.09 -21.60
N GLY A 127 0.20 8.03 -20.96
CA GLY A 127 1.66 8.07 -20.87
C GLY A 127 2.23 7.27 -19.69
N GLY A 128 1.39 6.67 -18.85
CA GLY A 128 1.80 5.96 -17.63
C GLY A 128 2.09 6.88 -16.44
N GLU A 129 1.69 8.15 -16.50
CA GLU A 129 1.88 9.09 -15.39
C GLU A 129 0.68 9.01 -14.45
N ASP A 130 0.97 8.91 -13.15
CA ASP A 130 -0.06 8.89 -12.10
C ASP A 130 -0.90 10.17 -12.11
N GLN A 131 -2.18 10.03 -11.79
CA GLN A 131 -3.16 11.11 -11.72
C GLN A 131 -3.79 11.13 -10.34
N TYR A 132 -4.15 12.32 -9.85
CA TYR A 132 -4.58 12.52 -8.47
C TYR A 132 -5.81 13.41 -8.35
N ILE A 133 -6.61 13.15 -7.31
CA ILE A 133 -7.47 14.17 -6.69
C ILE A 133 -6.61 14.90 -5.67
N GLU A 134 -6.42 16.20 -5.85
CA GLU A 134 -5.60 17.03 -4.98
C GLU A 134 -6.46 17.88 -4.05
N ILE A 135 -6.20 17.83 -2.75
CA ILE A 135 -6.91 18.59 -1.72
C ILE A 135 -5.89 19.26 -0.80
N THR A 136 -5.93 20.59 -0.72
CA THR A 136 -5.13 21.37 0.23
C THR A 136 -5.97 21.71 1.46
N VAL A 137 -5.46 21.38 2.64
CA VAL A 137 -6.13 21.59 3.92
C VAL A 137 -5.31 22.55 4.78
N PRO A 138 -5.86 23.73 5.13
CA PRO A 138 -5.17 24.67 6.01
C PRO A 138 -5.09 24.14 7.45
N VAL A 139 -4.03 24.53 8.15
CA VAL A 139 -3.87 24.24 9.59
C VAL A 139 -4.09 25.51 10.40
N ASN A 140 -5.10 25.50 11.25
CA ASN A 140 -5.39 26.55 12.22
C ASN A 140 -4.43 26.47 13.42
N GLN A 141 -4.18 27.63 14.02
CA GLN A 141 -3.28 27.84 15.16
C GLN A 141 -4.04 28.34 16.39
#